data_AF-A0A970QA78-F1
#
_entry.id   AF-A0A970QA78-F1
#
_cell.length_a   1.000
_cell.length_b   1.000
_cell.length_c   1.000
_cell.angle_alpha   90.00
_cell.angle_beta   90.00
_cell.angle_gamma   90.00
#
_symmetry.space_group_name_H-M   'P 1'
#
loop_
_entity.id
_entity.type
_entity.pdbx_description
1 polymer ?
#
loop_
_entity_poly.entity_id
_entity_poly.type
_entity_poly.pdbx_seq_one_letter_code
_entity_poly.pdbx_strand_id
1 'polypeptide(L)' 'MKVQDFAYQVALRTMDILENVQHYKISEQHRKDILATILKEMDQLIQKSSAPRKDKK' A
#
# COMPACT_ATOMS: atom_id res chain seq x y z
N MET A 1 -4.34 15.64 -3.41
CA MET A 1 -4.54 14.25 -2.94
C MET A 1 -3.64 14.02 -1.75
N LYS A 2 -4.14 13.38 -0.68
CA LYS A 2 -3.27 12.96 0.43
C LYS A 2 -2.45 11.74 -0.02
N VAL A 3 -1.30 11.50 0.61
CA VAL A 3 -0.44 10.35 0.29
C VAL A 3 -1.17 9.01 0.52
N GLN A 4 -2.07 8.98 1.51
CA GLN A 4 -3.01 7.89 1.76
C GLN A 4 -3.87 7.57 0.53
N ASP A 5 -4.45 8.59 -0.09
CA ASP A 5 -5.35 8.43 -1.25
C ASP A 5 -4.57 7.90 -2.46
N PHE A 6 -3.34 8.38 -2.65
CA PHE A 6 -2.46 7.91 -3.72
C PHE A 6 -2.04 6.45 -3.51
N ALA A 7 -1.62 6.09 -2.30
CA ALA A 7 -1.25 4.71 -1.96
C ALA A 7 -2.43 3.75 -2.17
N TYR A 8 -3.64 4.16 -1.79
CA TYR A 8 -4.86 3.39 -2.04
C TYR A 8 -5.08 3.12 -3.53
N GLN A 9 -4.99 4.16 -4.38
CA GLN A 9 -5.19 4.01 -5.82
C GLN A 9 -4.13 3.10 -6.47
N VAL A 10 -2.87 3.22 -6.06
CA VAL A 10 -1.78 2.37 -6.55
C VAL A 10 -2.02 0.91 -6.14
N ALA A 11 -2.40 0.66 -4.89
CA ALA A 11 -2.69 -0.69 -4.41
C ALA A 11 -3.86 -1.32 -5.17
N LEU A 12 -4.94 -0.56 -5.38
CA LEU A 12 -6.11 -1.02 -6.12
C LEU A 12 -5.73 -1.38 -7.57
N ARG A 13 -4.98 -0.51 -8.26
CA ARG A 13 -4.50 -0.77 -9.61
C ARG A 13 -3.57 -1.98 -9.68
N THR A 14 -2.76 -2.20 -8.66
CA THR A 14 -1.84 -3.35 -8.57
C THR A 14 -2.63 -4.66 -8.50
N MET A 15 -3.69 -4.72 -7.68
CA MET A 15 -4.56 -5.89 -7.61
C MET A 15 -5.23 -6.18 -8.95
N ASP A 16 -5.71 -5.15 -9.66
CA ASP A 16 -6.31 -5.34 -10.99
C ASP A 16 -5.29 -5.85 -12.02
N ILE A 17 -4.05 -5.38 -11.98
CA ILE A 17 -2.97 -5.91 -12.84
C ILE A 17 -2.72 -7.38 -12.49
N LEU A 18 -2.65 -7.71 -11.20
CA LEU A 18 -2.37 -9.06 -10.74
C LEU A 18 -3.44 -10.06 -11.18
N GLU A 19 -4.73 -9.71 -11.05
CA GLU A 19 -5.83 -10.55 -11.54
C GLU A 19 -5.74 -10.80 -13.05
N ASN A 20 -5.40 -9.78 -13.82
CA ASN A 20 -5.26 -9.89 -15.27
C ASN A 20 -4.08 -10.79 -15.67
N VAL A 21 -2.96 -10.70 -14.95
CA VAL A 21 -1.73 -11.47 -15.25
C VAL A 21 -1.87 -12.93 -14.82
N GLN A 22 -2.51 -13.18 -13.68
CA GLN A 22 -2.57 -14.50 -13.05
C GLN A 22 -3.89 -15.23 -13.33
N HIS A 23 -4.82 -14.60 -14.05
CA HIS A 23 -6.13 -15.14 -14.41
C HIS A 23 -6.95 -15.70 -13.23
N TYR A 24 -6.73 -15.17 -12.02
CA TYR A 24 -7.53 -15.48 -10.85
C TYR A 24 -8.20 -14.21 -10.34
N LYS A 25 -9.32 -14.40 -9.64
CA LYS A 25 -10.07 -13.31 -9.03
C LYS A 25 -9.71 -13.22 -7.55
N ILE A 26 -9.25 -12.05 -7.11
CA ILE A 26 -9.10 -11.72 -5.71
C ILE A 26 -10.51 -11.48 -5.15
N SER A 27 -10.84 -12.14 -4.05
CA SER A 27 -12.14 -11.93 -3.41
C SER A 27 -12.25 -10.48 -2.92
N GLU A 28 -13.47 -9.92 -2.94
CA GLU A 28 -13.75 -8.58 -2.41
C GLU A 28 -13.29 -8.42 -0.95
N GLN A 29 -13.40 -9.49 -0.16
CA GLN A 29 -12.92 -9.49 1.22
C GLN A 29 -11.40 -9.33 1.27
N HIS A 30 -10.65 -10.11 0.49
CA HIS A 30 -9.19 -9.98 0.44
C HIS A 30 -8.74 -8.62 -0.09
N ARG A 31 -9.46 -8.05 -1.08
CA ARG A 31 -9.19 -6.69 -1.56
C ARG A 31 -9.29 -5.67 -0.42
N LYS A 32 -10.36 -5.73 0.39
CA LYS A 32 -10.55 -4.84 1.55
C LYS A 32 -9.46 -5.02 2.61
N ASP A 33 -9.14 -6.27 2.94
CA ASP A 33 -8.14 -6.59 3.98
C ASP A 33 -6.74 -6.09 3.59
N ILE A 34 -6.37 -6.26 2.32
CA ILE A 34 -5.09 -5.77 1.78
C ILE A 34 -5.04 -4.24 1.83
N LEU A 35 -6.10 -3.55 1.35
CA LEU A 35 -6.14 -2.09 1.36
C LEU A 35 -6.06 -1.50 2.78
N ALA A 36 -6.78 -2.10 3.73
CA ALA A 36 -6.73 -1.70 5.14
C ALA A 36 -5.33 -1.89 5.74
N THR A 37 -4.67 -3.01 5.43
CA THR A 37 -3.30 -3.30 5.86
C THR A 37 -2.32 -2.26 5.32
N ILE A 38 -2.38 -1.96 4.02
CA ILE A 38 -1.51 -0.97 3.38
C ILE A 38 -1.67 0.41 4.02
N LEU A 39 -2.91 0.87 4.24
CA LEU A 39 -3.16 2.17 4.85
C LEU A 39 -2.58 2.24 6.28
N LYS A 40 -2.72 1.17 7.07
CA LYS A 40 -2.17 1.09 8.42
C LYS A 40 -0.64 1.13 8.44
N GLU A 41 0.00 0.43 7.53
CA GLU A 41 1.47 0.36 7.45
C GLU A 41 2.08 1.64 6.86
N MET A 42 1.34 2.34 6.00
CA MET A 42 1.83 3.52 5.32
C MET A 42 2.27 4.62 6.30
N ASP A 43 1.52 4.87 7.37
CA ASP A 43 1.92 5.87 8.38
C ASP A 43 3.23 5.48 9.07
N GLN A 44 3.45 4.19 9.32
CA GLN A 44 4.70 3.70 9.89
C GLN A 44 5.87 3.86 8.92
N LEU A 45 5.65 3.63 7.62
CA LEU A 45 6.66 3.82 6.58
C LEU A 45 7.03 5.30 6.42
N ILE A 46 6.04 6.21 6.48
CA ILE A 46 6.28 7.66 6.45
C ILE A 46 7.10 8.08 7.67
N GLN A 47 6.75 7.61 8.87
CA GLN A 47 7.50 7.92 10.09
C GLN A 47 8.95 7.42 10.01
N LYS A 48 9.16 6.17 9.57
CA LYS A 48 10.51 5.59 9.39
C LYS A 48 11.34 6.35 8.35
N SER A 49 10.73 6.77 7.25
CA SER A 49 11.43 7.50 6.18
C SER A 49 11.69 8.96 6.52
N SER A 50 10.87 9.58 7.38
CA SER A 50 11.03 10.97 7.82
C SER A 50 11.95 11.13 9.04
N ALA A 51 12.30 10.04 9.73
CA ALA A 51 13.23 10.08 10.85
C ALA A 51 14.60 10.59 10.37
N PRO A 52 15.22 11.57 11.06
CA PRO A 52 16.53 12.08 10.67
C PRO A 52 17.52 10.93 10.67
N ARG A 53 18.25 10.77 9.55
CA ARG A 53 19.34 9.81 9.45
C ARG A 53 20.30 10.11 10.60
N LYS A 54 20.47 9.16 11.54
CA LYS A 54 21.62 9.16 12.44
C LYS A 54 22.84 8.81 11.59
N ASP A 55 23.31 9.78 10.82
CA ASP A 55 24.64 9.70 10.22
C ASP A 55 25.61 9.59 11.39
N LYS A 56 26.20 8.40 11.52
CA LYS A 56 27.18 8.08 12.56
C LYS A 56 28.37 9.02 12.35
N LYS A 57 28.57 9.90 13.31
CA LYS A 57 29.79 10.70 13.46
C LYS A 57 30.94 9.81 13.89
#